data_AF-A0A4C1ZX51-F1
#
_entry.id   AF-A0A4C1ZX51-F1
#
_cell.length_a   1.000
_cell.length_b   1.000
_cell.length_c   1.000
_cell.angle_alpha   90.00
_cell.angle_beta   90.00
_cell.angle_gamma   90.00
#
_symmetry.space_group_name_H-M   'P 1'
#
loop_
_entity.id
_entity.type
_entity.pdbx_description
1 polymer ?
#
loop_
_entity_poly.entity_id
_entity_poly.type
_entity_poly.pdbx_seq_one_letter_code
_entity_poly.pdbx_strand_id
1 'polypeptide(L)'
;MYQTSAKHHTSDGDIERVHSTITEKYRVMRELHPDENKEELMALTITTYNWTEHSVTKCTPHQALFGIEPNQIEFPDEALFYKIITKNVMIY
;
A
#
# COMPACT_ATOMS: atom_id res chain seq x y z
N MET A 1 -2.22 23.46 -3.19
CA MET A 1 -1.16 22.44 -3.18
C MET A 1 -0.20 22.82 -2.06
N TYR A 2 -0.14 22.02 -0.99
CA TYR A 2 0.76 22.26 0.13
C TYR A 2 1.99 21.39 -0.08
N GLN A 3 3.17 22.00 -0.18
CA GLN A 3 4.45 21.29 -0.23
C GLN A 3 5.04 21.25 1.18
N THR A 4 5.73 20.15 1.52
CA THR A 4 6.44 20.06 2.78
C THR A 4 7.59 21.06 2.82
N SER A 5 7.79 21.69 3.99
CA SER A 5 8.84 22.69 4.16
C SER A 5 10.22 22.05 3.96
N ALA A 6 11.07 22.69 3.17
CA ALA A 6 12.41 22.18 2.88
C ALA A 6 13.19 21.90 4.18
N LYS A 7 13.86 20.74 4.23
CA LYS A 7 14.68 20.25 5.37
C LYS A 7 13.91 19.99 6.66
N HIS A 8 12.62 19.66 6.57
CA HIS A 8 11.81 19.27 7.72
C HIS A 8 11.39 17.80 7.59
N HIS A 9 12.12 16.91 8.25
CA HIS A 9 11.90 15.45 8.15
C HIS A 9 10.61 14.98 8.84
N THR A 10 10.04 15.76 9.76
CA THR A 10 8.81 15.38 10.48
C THR A 10 7.53 15.62 9.70
N SER A 11 7.55 16.41 8.62
CA SER A 11 6.33 16.68 7.84
C SER A 11 5.86 15.47 7.00
N ASP A 12 6.74 14.51 6.72
CA ASP A 12 6.42 13.30 5.93
C ASP A 12 6.51 12.00 6.76
N GLY A 13 6.45 12.12 8.10
CA GLY A 13 6.71 11.00 9.01
C GLY A 13 5.80 9.77 8.81
N ASP A 14 4.56 9.98 8.33
CA ASP A 14 3.67 8.86 8.01
C ASP A 14 4.13 8.09 6.78
N ILE A 15 4.59 8.79 5.73
CA ILE A 15 5.17 8.17 4.52
C ILE A 15 6.46 7.43 4.88
N GLU A 16 7.33 8.04 5.69
CA GLU A 16 8.58 7.41 6.14
C GLU A 16 8.32 6.12 6.94
N ARG A 17 7.28 6.11 7.78
CA ARG A 17 6.85 4.92 8.52
C ARG A 17 6.33 3.82 7.59
N VAL A 18 5.54 4.18 6.58
CA VAL A 18 5.06 3.23 5.56
C VAL A 18 6.25 2.63 4.81
N HIS A 19 7.18 3.45 4.32
CA HIS A 19 8.37 2.99 3.61
C HIS A 19 9.24 2.04 4.45
N SER A 20 9.40 2.34 5.74
CA SER A 20 10.13 1.48 6.66
C SER A 20 9.47 0.11 6.80
N THR A 21 8.14 0.08 6.95
CA THR A 21 7.36 -1.16 7.07
C THR A 21 7.39 -1.98 5.79
N ILE A 22 7.25 -1.34 4.63
CA ILE A 22 7.34 -2.02 3.32
C ILE A 22 8.73 -2.60 3.11
N THR A 23 9.78 -1.88 3.47
CA THR A 23 11.16 -2.37 3.35
C THR A 23 11.40 -3.62 4.20
N GLU A 24 10.89 -3.65 5.43
CA GLU A 24 10.96 -4.81 6.30
C GLU A 24 10.23 -6.01 5.70
N LYS A 25 8.97 -5.82 5.29
CA LYS A 25 8.17 -6.89 4.66
C LYS A 25 8.80 -7.40 3.37
N TYR A 26 9.35 -6.52 2.53
CA TYR A 26 10.03 -6.91 1.30
C TYR A 26 11.23 -7.81 1.56
N ARG A 27 12.00 -7.56 2.64
CA ARG A 27 13.13 -8.42 3.03
C ARG A 27 12.66 -9.84 3.33
N VAL A 28 11.57 -9.96 4.11
CA VAL A 28 10.95 -11.25 4.44
C VAL A 28 10.42 -11.94 3.17
N MET A 29 9.73 -11.21 2.29
CA MET A 29 9.18 -11.78 1.05
C MET A 29 10.27 -12.36 0.15
N ARG A 30 11.41 -11.67 0.03
CA ARG A 30 12.56 -12.16 -0.73
C ARG A 30 13.19 -13.43 -0.14
N GLU A 31 13.14 -13.60 1.18
CA GLU A 31 13.60 -14.84 1.83
C GLU A 31 12.62 -16.00 1.60
N LEU A 32 11.32 -15.72 1.60
CA LEU A 32 10.26 -16.73 1.39
C LEU A 32 10.09 -17.12 -0.09
N HIS A 33 10.37 -16.19 -1.00
CA HIS A 33 10.15 -16.34 -2.44
C HIS A 33 11.43 -15.97 -3.22
N PRO A 34 12.52 -16.75 -3.09
CA PRO A 34 13.83 -16.39 -3.63
C PRO A 34 13.91 -16.36 -5.16
N ASP A 35 13.00 -17.07 -5.84
CA ASP A 35 12.97 -17.19 -7.30
C ASP A 35 12.12 -16.10 -7.97
N GLU A 36 11.36 -15.31 -7.19
CA GLU A 36 10.50 -14.26 -7.71
C GLU A 36 11.30 -13.01 -8.10
N ASN A 37 10.87 -12.35 -9.16
CA ASN A 37 11.48 -11.09 -9.59
C ASN A 37 11.08 -9.92 -8.65
N LYS A 38 11.77 -8.79 -8.77
CA LYS A 38 11.62 -7.67 -7.83
C LYS A 38 10.23 -7.05 -7.90
N GLU A 39 9.66 -6.98 -9.10
CA GLU A 39 8.35 -6.42 -9.39
C GLU A 39 7.25 -7.27 -8.75
N GLU A 40 7.32 -8.60 -8.88
CA GLU A 40 6.40 -9.53 -8.25
C GLU A 40 6.54 -9.54 -6.72
N LEU A 41 7.77 -9.54 -6.20
CA LEU A 41 8.03 -9.39 -4.77
C LEU A 41 7.45 -8.09 -4.21
N MET A 42 7.54 -6.99 -4.96
CA MET A 42 6.96 -5.70 -4.56
C MET A 42 5.43 -5.75 -4.58
N ALA A 43 4.83 -6.30 -5.63
CA ALA A 43 3.38 -6.47 -5.73
C ALA A 43 2.83 -7.34 -4.59
N LEU A 44 3.51 -8.45 -4.28
CA LEU A 44 3.16 -9.32 -3.16
C LEU A 44 3.30 -8.60 -1.82
N THR A 45 4.38 -7.83 -1.64
CA THR A 45 4.62 -7.04 -0.42
C THR A 45 3.51 -6.01 -0.19
N ILE A 46 3.14 -5.24 -1.22
CA ILE A 46 2.10 -4.23 -1.15
C ILE A 46 0.73 -4.86 -0.90
N THR A 47 0.41 -5.93 -1.63
CA THR A 47 -0.84 -6.68 -1.45
C THR A 47 -0.95 -7.19 -0.01
N THR A 48 0.10 -7.82 0.50
CA THR A 48 0.14 -8.31 1.87
C THR A 48 -0.01 -7.19 2.89
N TYR A 49 0.66 -6.06 2.71
CA TYR A 49 0.54 -4.90 3.58
C TYR A 49 -0.90 -4.37 3.63
N ASN A 50 -1.56 -4.27 2.47
CA ASN A 50 -2.93 -3.76 2.34
C ASN A 50 -4.00 -4.75 2.85
N TRP A 51 -3.70 -6.05 2.91
CA TRP A 51 -4.61 -7.11 3.35
C TRP A 51 -4.35 -7.62 4.78
N THR A 52 -3.28 -7.18 5.43
CA THR A 52 -3.00 -7.54 6.83
C THR A 52 -3.62 -6.53 7.76
N GLU A 53 -4.26 -6.97 8.85
CA GLU A 53 -4.76 -6.08 9.90
C GLU A 53 -3.58 -5.34 10.57
N HIS A 54 -3.70 -4.02 10.72
CA HIS A 54 -2.68 -3.24 11.43
C HIS A 54 -3.11 -3.03 12.87
N SER A 55 -2.16 -3.22 13.79
CA SER A 55 -2.43 -3.20 15.23
C SER A 55 -2.99 -1.86 15.74
N VAL A 56 -2.69 -0.75 15.06
CA VAL A 56 -3.13 0.61 15.41
C VAL A 56 -4.57 0.85 14.97
N THR A 57 -4.92 0.48 13.74
CA THR A 57 -6.24 0.73 13.15
C THR A 57 -7.26 -0.37 13.45
N LYS A 58 -6.80 -1.56 13.87
CA LYS A 58 -7.63 -2.77 14.07
C LYS A 58 -8.39 -3.19 12.81
N CYS A 59 -7.89 -2.77 11.66
CA CYS A 59 -8.38 -3.13 10.35
C CYS A 59 -7.22 -3.11 9.35
N THR A 60 -7.45 -3.71 8.18
CA THR A 60 -6.57 -3.64 7.02
C THR A 60 -6.61 -2.25 6.39
N PRO A 61 -5.52 -1.77 5.77
CA PRO A 61 -5.55 -0.55 4.97
C PRO A 61 -6.63 -0.56 3.88
N HIS A 62 -6.91 -1.74 3.31
CA HIS A 62 -8.01 -1.93 2.36
C HIS A 62 -9.37 -1.60 2.98
N GLN A 63 -9.69 -2.17 4.13
CA GLN A 63 -10.95 -1.87 4.84
C GLN A 63 -11.02 -0.39 5.24
N ALA A 64 -9.91 0.20 5.67
CA ALA A 64 -9.87 1.63 6.02
C ALA A 64 -10.20 2.52 4.82
N LEU A 65 -9.77 2.14 3.61
CA LEU A 65 -9.98 2.91 2.38
C LEU A 65 -11.35 2.67 1.74
N PHE A 66 -11.81 1.41 1.70
CA PHE A 66 -13.00 1.00 0.93
C PHE A 66 -14.20 0.65 1.80
N GLY A 67 -14.03 0.47 3.12
CA GLY A 67 -15.10 0.08 4.04
C GLY A 67 -15.58 -1.37 3.90
N ILE A 68 -14.86 -2.20 3.14
CA ILE A 68 -15.19 -3.61 2.87
C ILE A 68 -13.98 -4.52 3.08
N GLU A 69 -14.23 -5.80 3.36
CA GLU A 69 -13.17 -6.79 3.46
C GLU A 69 -12.45 -6.97 2.11
N PRO A 70 -11.15 -7.30 2.12
CA PRO A 70 -10.42 -7.50 0.87
C PRO A 70 -10.95 -8.65 0.00
N ASN A 71 -11.57 -9.66 0.62
CA ASN A 71 -12.19 -10.79 -0.07
C ASN A 71 -13.63 -10.50 -0.56
N GLN A 72 -14.17 -9.32 -0.28
CA GLN A 72 -15.51 -8.88 -0.68
C GLN A 72 -15.50 -7.96 -1.91
N ILE A 73 -14.34 -7.78 -2.55
CA ILE A 73 -14.27 -7.06 -3.83
C ILE A 73 -14.96 -7.90 -4.89
N GLU A 74 -16.21 -7.59 -5.20
CA GLU A 74 -16.77 -7.86 -6.52
C GLU A 74 -16.14 -6.84 -7.48
N PHE A 75 -15.33 -7.27 -8.44
CA PHE A 75 -14.77 -6.37 -9.45
C PHE A 75 -15.91 -5.83 -10.32
N PRO A 76 -16.34 -4.56 -10.14
CA PRO A 76 -17.51 -4.06 -10.85
C PRO A 76 -16.97 -3.45 -12.14
N ASP A 77 -16.81 -4.28 -13.17
CA ASP A 77 -16.31 -3.87 -14.48
C ASP A 77 -14.86 -3.30 -14.44
N GLU A 78 -14.02 -3.79 -15.36
CA GLU A 78 -12.62 -3.41 -15.50
C GLU A 78 -12.46 -1.88 -15.60
N ALA A 79 -13.45 -1.20 -16.19
CA ALA A 79 -13.50 0.25 -16.33
C ALA A 79 -13.51 1.02 -14.99
N LEU A 80 -14.15 0.50 -13.93
CA LEU A 80 -14.19 1.18 -12.63
C LEU A 80 -12.86 1.05 -11.88
N PHE A 81 -12.18 -0.09 -12.01
CA PHE A 81 -10.86 -0.33 -11.44
C PHE A 81 -9.84 0.66 -11.99
N TYR A 82 -9.80 0.84 -13.32
CA TYR A 82 -8.96 1.86 -13.95
C TYR A 82 -9.29 3.27 -13.46
N LYS A 83 -10.56 3.58 -13.21
CA LYS A 83 -10.99 4.89 -12.70
C LYS A 83 -10.56 5.16 -11.26
N ILE A 84 -10.53 4.14 -10.41
CA ILE A 84 -10.06 4.23 -9.01
C ILE A 84 -8.54 4.42 -8.96
N ILE A 85 -7.80 3.65 -9.76
CA ILE A 85 -6.34 3.79 -9.83
C ILE A 85 -5.96 5.16 -10.40
N THR A 86 -6.56 5.57 -11.52
CA THR A 86 -6.24 6.85 -12.16
C THR A 86 -6.63 8.05 -11.29
N LYS A 87 -7.73 8.00 -10.54
CA LYS A 87 -8.08 9.09 -9.59
C LYS A 87 -7.07 9.25 -8.45
N ASN A 88 -6.48 8.16 -7.96
CA ASN A 88 -5.51 8.20 -6.86
C ASN A 88 -4.06 8.43 -7.33
N VAL A 89 -3.78 8.25 -8.63
CA VAL A 89 -2.46 8.53 -9.25
C VAL A 89 -2.35 9.98 -9.75
N MET A 90 -3.45 10.72 -9.89
CA MET A 90 -3.42 12.16 -10.23
C MET A 90 -3.26 13.10 -9.02
N ILE A 91 -2.38 12.74 -8.09
CA ILE A 91 -1.81 13.69 -7.12
C ILE A 91 -0.28 13.60 -7.27
N TYR A 92 0.22 14.17 -8.36
CA TYR A 92 1.61 14.60 -8.52
C TYR A 92 1.60 16.05 -9.00
#